data_AF-A0A2W4UIA6-F1
#
_entry.id   AF-A0A2W4UIA6-F1
#
_cell.length_a   1.000
_cell.length_b   1.000
_cell.length_c   1.000
_cell.angle_alpha   90.00
_cell.angle_beta   90.00
_cell.angle_gamma   90.00
#
_symmetry.space_group_name_H-M   'P 1'
#
loop_
_entity.id
_entity.type
_entity.pdbx_description
1 polymer ?
#
loop_
_entity_poly.entity_id
_entity_poly.type
_entity_poly.pdbx_seq_one_letter_code
_entity_poly.pdbx_strand_id
1 'polypeptide(L)' 'MTKSKAPQIHEPLATSTLIQAGVPVQHVLWFNRLSPRAKMQALATERGEQVLNKVRQFMNGPNRLNQNAMAV' A
#
# COMPACT_ATOMS: atom_id res chain seq x y z
N MET A 1 -2.88 -11.31 -31.19
CA MET A 1 -1.97 -10.65 -30.24
C MET A 1 -2.77 -10.14 -29.06
N THR A 2 -2.99 -10.97 -28.04
CA THR A 2 -3.62 -10.53 -26.79
C THR A 2 -2.56 -9.82 -25.96
N LYS A 3 -2.73 -8.51 -25.76
CA LYS A 3 -1.85 -7.70 -24.91
C LYS A 3 -1.87 -8.29 -23.51
N SER A 4 -0.76 -8.88 -23.08
CA SER A 4 -0.53 -9.25 -21.68
C SER A 4 -0.72 -8.00 -20.84
N LYS A 5 -1.84 -7.93 -20.11
CA LYS A 5 -2.10 -6.90 -19.11
C LYS A 5 -1.07 -7.11 -18.03
N ALA A 6 0.06 -6.40 -18.12
CA ALA A 6 1.05 -6.37 -17.05
C ALA A 6 0.29 -6.11 -15.75
N PRO A 7 0.52 -6.88 -14.68
CA PRO A 7 -0.04 -6.52 -13.39
C PRO A 7 0.39 -5.08 -13.16
N GLN A 8 -0.56 -4.16 -13.01
CA GLN A 8 -0.24 -2.80 -12.57
C GLN A 8 0.51 -3.01 -11.25
N ILE A 9 1.84 -2.88 -11.29
CA ILE A 9 2.66 -2.90 -10.10
C ILE A 9 2.37 -1.55 -9.45
N HIS A 10 1.21 -1.47 -8.78
CA HIS A 10 0.97 -0.42 -7.82
C HIS A 10 2.05 -0.62 -6.79
N GLU A 11 3.01 0.29 -6.71
CA GLU A 11 4.03 0.27 -5.68
C GLU A 11 3.32 0.05 -4.33
N PRO A 12 3.54 -1.11 -3.67
CA PRO A 12 2.75 -1.48 -2.49
C PRO A 12 2.99 -0.51 -1.33
N LEU A 13 4.12 0.21 -1.37
CA LEU A 13 4.52 1.22 -0.41
C LEU A 13 4.38 2.66 -0.96
N ALA A 14 3.70 2.86 -2.08
CA ALA A 14 3.35 4.19 -2.56
C ALA A 14 2.40 4.88 -1.57
N THR A 15 2.55 6.19 -1.39
CA THR A 15 1.70 7.01 -0.53
C THR A 15 0.21 6.74 -0.74
N SER A 16 -0.23 6.66 -2.00
CA SER A 16 -1.62 6.37 -2.35
C SER A 16 -2.07 4.98 -1.88
N THR A 17 -1.21 3.96 -1.98
CA THR A 17 -1.48 2.61 -1.49
C THR A 17 -1.56 2.58 0.03
N LEU A 18 -0.67 3.31 0.73
CA LEU A 18 -0.69 3.39 2.19
C LEU A 18 -1.97 4.05 2.71
N ILE A 19 -2.42 5.13 2.05
CA ILE A 19 -3.68 5.81 2.39
C ILE A 19 -4.87 4.88 2.16
N GLN A 20 -4.93 4.21 1.00
CA GLN A 20 -6.01 3.24 0.69
C GLN A 20 -6.02 2.03 1.62
N ALA A 21 -4.85 1.60 2.10
CA ALA A 21 -4.71 0.54 3.08
C ALA A 21 -5.14 0.94 4.51
N GLY A 22 -5.55 2.19 4.72
CA GLY A 22 -5.95 2.69 6.03
C GLY A 22 -4.79 2.88 7.00
N VAL A 23 -3.58 3.12 6.48
CA VAL A 23 -2.43 3.49 7.31
C VAL A 23 -2.68 4.89 7.88
N PRO A 24 -2.49 5.11 9.19
CA PRO A 24 -2.65 6.43 9.78
C PRO A 24 -1.80 7.49 9.06
N VAL A 25 -2.36 8.67 8.80
CA VAL A 25 -1.67 9.76 8.05
C VAL A 25 -0.30 10.09 8.66
N GLN A 26 -0.20 10.08 9.99
CA GLN A 26 1.06 10.26 10.72
C GLN A 26 2.14 9.23 10.35
N HIS A 27 1.78 7.97 10.09
CA HIS A 27 2.70 6.91 9.68
C HIS A 27 3.06 7.06 8.20
N VAL A 28 2.11 7.47 7.36
CA VAL A 28 2.35 7.77 5.94
C VAL A 28 3.35 8.92 5.78
N LEU A 29 3.14 10.04 6.49
CA LEU A 29 4.02 11.21 6.44
C LEU A 29 5.41 10.90 6.97
N TRP A 30 5.50 10.16 8.08
CA TRP A 30 6.78 9.71 8.62
C TRP A 30 7.53 8.83 7.60
N PHE A 31 6.88 7.80 7.05
CA PHE A 31 7.51 6.87 6.12
C PHE A 31 7.93 7.58 4.83
N ASN A 32 7.13 8.52 4.33
CA ASN A 32 7.42 9.21 3.08
C ASN A 32 8.58 10.24 3.20
N ARG A 33 8.88 10.72 4.41
CA ARG A 33 10.03 11.61 4.68
C ARG A 33 11.39 10.88 4.74
N LEU A 34 11.37 9.55 4.79
CA LEU A 34 12.61 8.75 4.88
C LEU A 34 13.27 8.59 3.51
N SER A 35 14.61 8.58 3.50
CA SER A 35 15.38 8.18 2.32
C SER A 35 15.13 6.69 1.99
N PRO A 36 15.36 6.23 0.75
CA PRO A 36 15.09 4.84 0.37
C PRO A 36 15.75 3.79 1.28
N ARG A 37 17.00 4.04 1.71
CA ARG A 37 17.72 3.17 2.65
C ARG A 37 17.08 3.18 4.04
N ALA A 38 16.65 4.35 4.52
CA ALA A 38 15.96 4.49 5.78
C ALA A 38 14.54 3.89 5.75
N LYS A 39 13.86 3.91 4.60
CA LYS A 39 12.58 3.21 4.39
C LYS A 39 12.76 1.71 4.62
N MET A 40 13.78 1.09 4.03
CA MET A 40 14.04 -0.34 4.23
C MET A 40 14.31 -0.69 5.70
N GLN A 41 15.06 0.15 6.42
CA GLN A 41 15.29 -0.03 7.86
C GLN A 41 14.02 0.20 8.68
N ALA A 42 13.23 1.22 8.32
CA ALA A 42 11.97 1.53 8.99
C ALA A 42 10.95 0.39 8.89
N LEU A 43 10.92 -0.35 7.78
CA LEU A 43 10.07 -1.54 7.62
C LEU A 43 10.40 -2.66 8.62
N ALA A 44 11.60 -2.67 9.20
CA ALA A 44 12.02 -3.63 10.22
C ALA A 44 11.71 -3.16 11.66
N THR A 45 11.14 -1.96 11.83
CA THR A 45 10.71 -1.45 13.15
C THR A 45 9.26 -1.84 13.42
N GLU A 46 8.85 -1.84 14.69
CA GLU A 46 7.45 -2.09 15.09
C GLU A 46 6.46 -1.18 14.34
N ARG A 47 6.84 0.10 14.16
CA ARG A 47 6.04 1.07 13.40
C ARG A 47 5.92 0.69 11.92
N GLY A 48 7.01 0.21 11.31
CA GLY A 48 7.00 -0.24 9.91
C GLY A 48 6.23 -1.54 9.72
N GLU A 49 6.26 -2.44 10.70
CA GLU A 49 5.48 -3.68 10.69
C GLU A 49 3.99 -3.39 10.69
N GLN A 50 3.53 -2.40 11.45
CA GLN A 50 2.13 -1.95 11.41
C GLN A 50 1.72 -1.44 10.02
N VAL A 51 2.60 -0.70 9.33
CA VAL A 51 2.38 -0.24 7.95
C VAL A 51 2.26 -1.45 7.02
N LEU A 52 3.19 -2.40 7.11
CA LEU A 52 3.18 -3.62 6.30
C LEU A 52 1.94 -4.48 6.55
N ASN A 53 1.50 -4.61 7.80
CA ASN A 53 0.32 -5.40 8.14
C ASN A 53 -0.94 -4.80 7.48
N LYS A 54 -1.10 -3.47 7.53
CA LYS A 54 -2.19 -2.77 6.84
C LYS A 54 -2.14 -2.94 5.33
N VAL A 55 -0.97 -2.78 4.73
CA VAL A 55 -0.78 -2.99 3.28
C VAL A 55 -1.07 -4.44 2.89
N ARG A 56 -0.60 -5.42 3.66
CA ARG A 56 -0.89 -6.84 3.44
C ARG A 56 -2.37 -7.15 3.57
N GLN A 57 -3.05 -6.61 4.57
CA GLN A 57 -4.51 -6.74 4.72
C GLN A 57 -5.26 -6.11 3.54
N PHE A 58 -4.78 -4.98 3.02
CA PHE A 58 -5.35 -4.36 1.83
C PHE A 58 -5.12 -5.17 0.55
N MET A 59 -3.94 -5.77 0.40
CA MET A 59 -3.59 -6.55 -0.80
C MET A 59 -4.16 -7.97 -0.79
N ASN A 60 -4.23 -8.61 0.38
CA ASN A 60 -4.66 -10.00 0.56
C ASN A 60 -6.09 -10.13 1.13
N GLY A 61 -6.70 -9.03 1.56
CA GLY A 61 -8.08 -9.03 2.04
C GLY A 61 -9.08 -9.21 0.89
N PRO A 62 -10.26 -9.80 1.15
CA PRO A 62 -11.27 -10.08 0.13
C PRO A 62 -11.95 -8.84 -0.49
N ASN A 63 -11.46 -7.61 -0.24
CA ASN A 63 -12.16 -6.37 -0.58
C ASN A 63 -11.79 -5.75 -1.94
N ARG A 64 -11.26 -6.54 -2.89
CA ARG A 64 -11.05 -6.08 -4.29
C ARG A 64 -12.29 -6.17 -5.18
N LEU A 65 -13.46 -6.50 -4.64
CA LEU A 65 -14.70 -6.69 -5.42
C LEU A 65 -15.77 -5.59 -5.30
N ASN A 66 -15.54 -4.47 -4.60
CA ASN A 66 -16.61 -3.45 -4.48
C ASN A 66 -16.16 -2.00 -4.70
N GLN A 67 -15.53 -1.71 -5.84
CA GLN A 67 -15.39 -0.33 -6.34
C GLN A 67 -15.85 -0.14 -7.80
N ASN A 68 -16.54 -1.12 -8.40
CA ASN A 68 -17.15 -1.01 -9.74
C ASN A 68 -18.69 -1.07 -9.73
N ALA A 69 -19.35 -0.97 -8.56
CA ALA A 69 -20.80 -1.13 -8.44
C ALA A 69 -21.58 0.18 -8.17
N MET A 70 -21.07 1.34 -8.61
CA MET A 70 -21.83 2.61 -8.59
C MET A 70 -21.66 3.41 -9.89
N ALA A 71 -21.83 2.72 -11.02
CA ALA A 71 -22.22 3.36 -12.27
C ALA A 71 -23.37 2.53 -12.85
N VAL A 72 -24.56 2.70 -12.27
CA VAL A 72 -25.85 2.35 -12.87
C VAL A 72 -26.56 3.63 -13.24
#